data_AF-A0A6D2IYY7-F1
#
_entry.id   AF-A0A6D2IYY7-F1
#
_cell.length_a   1.000
_cell.length_b   1.000
_cell.length_c   1.000
_cell.angle_alpha   90.00
_cell.angle_beta   90.00
_cell.angle_gamma   90.00
#
_symmetry.space_group_name_H-M   'P 1'
#
loop_
_entity.id
_entity.type
_entity.pdbx_description
1 polymer ?
#
loop_
_entity_poly.entity_id
_entity_poly.type
_entity_poly.pdbx_seq_one_letter_code
_entity_poly.pdbx_strand_id
1 'polypeptide(L)'
;MDSIEAPSPPFQSPSRSSQQLHFYLAVDRPQFKMETVVELLGVLGRRQWLPIVVCCSSRDELDAVCSSLSTLPYISLAALYSDVAERERSMVLEKFRQATTNWNQKLNSAVEEGLEESETGKDEKKSHLVVVTDVCLPLLSSGESCLSARVLINYELPTKKETYTRRITTCLASGGIVINMVVGGEVTTLKSLEESSSVVIAEMPINISEIL
;
A
#
# COMPACT_ATOMS: atom_id res chain seq x y z
N MET A 1 -27.15 -5.87 -46.94
CA MET A 1 -27.46 -5.44 -45.55
C MET A 1 -26.33 -6.05 -44.76
N ASP A 2 -25.21 -5.36 -44.76
CA ASP A 2 -23.94 -5.87 -44.27
C ASP A 2 -23.57 -5.02 -43.07
N SER A 3 -23.91 -5.55 -41.89
CA SER A 3 -23.55 -4.98 -40.61
C SER A 3 -22.05 -5.18 -40.41
N ILE A 4 -21.28 -4.10 -40.53
CA ILE A 4 -19.85 -4.11 -40.23
C ILE A 4 -19.69 -4.03 -38.71
N GLU A 5 -19.14 -5.09 -38.13
CA GLU A 5 -18.80 -5.20 -36.73
C GLU A 5 -17.59 -4.30 -36.47
N ALA A 6 -17.75 -3.30 -35.60
CA ALA A 6 -16.67 -2.38 -35.24
C ALA A 6 -15.67 -3.11 -34.34
N PRO A 7 -14.35 -3.03 -34.60
CA PRO A 7 -13.36 -3.65 -33.74
C PRO A 7 -13.28 -2.90 -32.40
N SER A 8 -13.29 -3.65 -31.31
CA SER A 8 -13.04 -3.18 -29.95
C SER A 8 -11.77 -2.34 -29.88
N PRO A 9 -11.73 -1.23 -29.11
CA PRO A 9 -10.51 -0.45 -28.98
C PRO A 9 -9.43 -1.31 -28.31
N PRO A 10 -8.17 -1.24 -28.79
CA PRO A 10 -7.07 -1.92 -28.12
C PRO A 10 -6.93 -1.34 -26.71
N PHE A 11 -6.68 -2.20 -25.73
CA PHE A 11 -6.25 -1.80 -24.39
C PHE A 11 -5.03 -0.88 -24.54
N GLN A 12 -5.27 0.43 -24.45
CA GLN A 12 -4.20 1.41 -24.33
C GLN A 12 -3.60 1.20 -22.96
N SER A 13 -2.44 0.55 -22.91
CA SER A 13 -1.55 0.60 -21.76
C SER A 13 -1.39 2.09 -21.41
N PRO A 14 -1.87 2.54 -20.23
CA PRO A 14 -1.76 3.94 -19.88
C PRO A 14 -0.29 4.30 -19.92
N SER A 15 0.03 5.31 -20.73
CA SER A 15 1.29 6.06 -20.65
C SER A 15 1.65 6.20 -19.17
N ARG A 16 2.87 5.80 -18.76
CA ARG A 16 3.37 5.95 -17.37
C ARG A 16 3.37 7.43 -16.99
N SER A 17 2.19 7.95 -16.68
CA SER A 17 2.02 9.23 -16.02
C SER A 17 2.52 9.02 -14.59
N SER A 18 3.15 10.03 -14.03
CA SER A 18 3.56 10.06 -12.62
C SER A 18 2.36 10.04 -11.65
N GLN A 19 1.18 9.60 -12.10
CA GLN A 19 -0.05 9.57 -11.34
C GLN A 19 -0.10 8.32 -10.48
N GLN A 20 -0.49 8.54 -9.22
CA GLN A 20 -0.76 7.47 -8.28
C GLN A 20 -1.97 6.68 -8.75
N LEU A 21 -1.95 5.36 -8.55
CA LEU A 21 -3.08 4.49 -8.89
C LEU A 21 -3.91 4.27 -7.64
N HIS A 22 -5.20 4.57 -7.71
CA HIS A 22 -6.12 4.39 -6.59
C HIS A 22 -7.08 3.26 -6.92
N PHE A 23 -7.11 2.25 -6.07
CA PHE A 23 -8.01 1.12 -6.16
C PHE A 23 -8.88 1.00 -4.91
N TYR A 24 -10.06 0.42 -5.07
CA TYR A 24 -10.82 -0.14 -3.97
C TYR A 24 -10.90 -1.66 -4.10
N LEU A 25 -10.83 -2.33 -2.96
CA LEU A 25 -11.06 -3.76 -2.81
C LEU A 25 -12.35 -3.93 -2.04
N ALA A 26 -13.39 -4.42 -2.73
CA ALA A 26 -14.68 -4.67 -2.11
C ALA A 26 -14.59 -5.88 -1.16
N VAL A 27 -15.06 -5.70 0.06
CA VAL A 27 -15.13 -6.74 1.09
C VAL A 27 -16.60 -6.90 1.48
N ASP A 28 -17.13 -8.12 1.45
CA ASP A 28 -18.57 -8.35 1.73
C ASP A 28 -18.97 -7.82 3.11
N ARG A 29 -18.20 -8.19 4.14
CA ARG A 29 -18.47 -7.81 5.54
C ARG A 29 -17.20 -7.41 6.28
N PRO A 30 -17.30 -6.54 7.31
CA PRO A 30 -16.14 -6.10 8.09
C PRO A 30 -15.30 -7.26 8.64
N GLN A 31 -15.92 -8.36 9.08
CA GLN A 31 -15.19 -9.52 9.61
C GLN A 31 -14.22 -10.18 8.60
N PHE A 32 -14.45 -10.01 7.29
CA PHE A 32 -13.61 -10.60 6.25
C PHE A 32 -12.44 -9.68 5.87
N LYS A 33 -12.37 -8.45 6.40
CA LYS A 33 -11.25 -7.54 6.09
C LYS A 33 -9.91 -8.15 6.50
N MET A 34 -9.84 -8.84 7.63
CA MET A 34 -8.60 -9.47 8.10
C MET A 34 -8.12 -10.57 7.14
N GLU A 35 -9.00 -11.50 6.78
CA GLU A 35 -8.68 -12.57 5.83
C GLU A 35 -8.25 -11.99 4.48
N THR A 36 -9.00 -11.01 3.98
CA THR A 36 -8.73 -10.35 2.71
C THR A 36 -7.38 -9.63 2.69
N VAL A 37 -6.98 -8.93 3.76
CA VAL A 37 -5.69 -8.24 3.80
C VAL A 37 -4.52 -9.23 3.87
N VAL A 38 -4.69 -10.35 4.58
CA VAL A 38 -3.70 -11.43 4.63
C VAL A 38 -3.52 -12.06 3.26
N GLU A 39 -4.61 -12.35 2.54
CA GLU A 39 -4.57 -12.89 1.17
C GLU A 39 -3.92 -11.91 0.19
N LEU A 40 -4.31 -10.63 0.25
CA LEU A 40 -3.73 -9.57 -0.55
C LEU A 40 -2.21 -9.49 -0.34
N LEU A 41 -1.76 -9.49 0.92
CA LEU A 41 -0.35 -9.50 1.26
C LEU A 41 0.33 -10.83 0.91
N GLY A 42 -0.41 -11.93 0.81
CA GLY A 42 0.06 -13.19 0.23
C GLY A 42 0.43 -13.09 -1.24
N VAL A 43 -0.21 -12.21 -1.99
CA VAL A 43 0.14 -11.91 -3.38
C VAL A 43 1.21 -10.83 -3.47
N LEU A 44 1.04 -9.71 -2.76
CA LEU A 44 1.92 -8.55 -2.84
C LEU A 44 3.26 -8.76 -2.12
N GLY A 45 3.21 -9.28 -0.89
CA GLY A 45 4.35 -9.39 0.03
C GLY A 45 5.38 -10.44 -0.40
N ARG A 46 5.07 -11.29 -1.38
CA ARG A 46 6.05 -12.21 -1.97
C ARG A 46 7.08 -11.51 -2.86
N ARG A 47 6.81 -10.28 -3.31
CA ARG A 47 7.81 -9.50 -4.04
C ARG A 47 8.93 -9.10 -3.08
N GLN A 48 10.17 -9.30 -3.52
CA GLN A 48 11.32 -9.01 -2.69
C GLN A 48 11.41 -7.51 -2.42
N TRP A 49 11.53 -7.11 -1.15
CA TRP A 49 11.87 -5.75 -0.73
C TRP A 49 10.75 -4.72 -0.97
N LEU A 50 9.53 -5.15 -1.28
CA LEU A 50 8.41 -4.25 -1.54
C LEU A 50 8.08 -3.44 -0.27
N PRO A 51 8.13 -2.09 -0.31
CA PRO A 51 7.74 -1.24 0.81
C PRO A 51 6.22 -1.03 0.81
N ILE A 52 5.57 -1.49 1.87
CA ILE A 52 4.12 -1.46 2.07
C ILE A 52 3.78 -0.73 3.37
N VAL A 53 2.78 0.14 3.34
CA VAL A 53 2.21 0.76 4.54
C VAL A 53 0.75 0.36 4.67
N VAL A 54 0.34 -0.06 5.86
CA VAL A 54 -1.06 -0.34 6.19
C VAL A 54 -1.53 0.69 7.22
N CYS A 55 -2.55 1.46 6.88
CA CYS A 55 -3.10 2.48 7.79
C CYS A 55 -4.36 1.97 8.47
N CYS A 56 -4.37 2.03 9.80
CA CYS A 56 -5.50 1.74 10.66
C CYS A 56 -5.99 3.02 11.35
N SER A 57 -7.28 3.09 11.67
CA SER A 57 -7.88 4.24 12.36
C SER A 57 -7.87 4.09 13.88
N SER A 58 -7.77 2.86 14.40
CA SER A 58 -7.68 2.58 15.85
C SER A 58 -6.46 1.72 16.22
N ARG A 59 -6.11 1.73 17.52
CA ARG A 59 -5.06 0.90 18.09
C ARG A 59 -5.43 -0.59 18.07
N ASP A 60 -6.67 -0.90 18.42
CA ASP A 60 -7.17 -2.29 18.49
C ASP A 60 -7.11 -2.96 17.11
N GLU A 61 -7.52 -2.26 16.05
CA GLU A 61 -7.42 -2.79 14.68
C GLU A 61 -5.96 -2.94 14.24
N LEU A 62 -5.08 -2.00 14.60
CA LEU A 62 -3.66 -2.13 14.33
C LEU A 62 -3.07 -3.37 15.01
N ASP A 63 -3.38 -3.61 16.29
CA ASP A 63 -2.89 -4.78 17.01
C ASP A 63 -3.41 -6.09 16.43
N ALA A 64 -4.69 -6.13 16.01
CA ALA A 64 -5.28 -7.27 15.33
C ALA A 64 -4.60 -7.56 13.98
N VAL A 65 -4.33 -6.51 13.20
CA VAL A 65 -3.62 -6.60 11.92
C VAL A 65 -2.18 -7.07 12.16
N CYS A 66 -1.46 -6.46 13.10
CA CYS A 66 -0.10 -6.86 13.44
C CYS A 66 -0.02 -8.32 13.90
N SER A 67 -0.95 -8.77 14.73
CA SER A 67 -1.01 -10.16 15.18
C SER A 67 -1.15 -11.12 13.99
N SER A 68 -2.08 -10.84 13.08
CA SER A 68 -2.33 -11.69 11.91
C SER A 68 -1.16 -11.68 10.93
N LEU A 69 -0.60 -10.50 10.64
CA LEU A 69 0.50 -10.33 9.68
C LEU A 69 1.86 -10.80 10.21
N SER A 70 2.05 -10.87 11.52
CA SER A 70 3.29 -11.38 12.14
C SER A 70 3.55 -12.86 11.80
N THR A 71 2.50 -13.60 11.43
CA THR A 71 2.59 -15.01 11.03
C THR A 71 3.20 -15.21 9.65
N LEU A 72 3.32 -14.15 8.84
CA LEU A 72 3.75 -14.22 7.45
C LEU A 72 5.29 -14.22 7.34
N PRO A 73 5.93 -15.32 6.89
CA PRO A 73 7.39 -15.44 6.94
C PRO A 73 8.12 -14.55 5.92
N TYR A 74 7.41 -14.03 4.91
CA TYR A 74 7.95 -13.19 3.83
C TYR A 74 7.84 -11.68 4.11
N ILE A 75 7.31 -11.29 5.27
CA ILE A 75 7.12 -9.89 5.66
C ILE A 75 7.98 -9.56 6.88
N SER A 76 8.71 -8.45 6.82
CA SER A 76 9.28 -7.77 7.98
C SER A 76 8.28 -6.72 8.45
N LEU A 77 7.58 -7.03 9.54
CA LEU A 77 6.53 -6.20 10.12
C LEU A 77 7.11 -5.22 11.15
N ALA A 78 6.69 -3.96 11.08
CA ALA A 78 6.84 -2.96 12.14
C ALA A 78 5.51 -2.24 12.38
N ALA A 79 5.34 -1.67 13.56
CA ALA A 79 4.12 -0.99 13.97
C ALA A 79 4.43 0.43 14.49
N LEU A 80 3.58 1.40 14.15
CA LEU A 80 3.69 2.80 14.57
C LEU A 80 2.36 3.28 15.15
N TYR A 81 2.39 3.65 16.42
CA TYR A 81 1.21 3.98 17.21
C TYR A 81 1.61 4.85 18.42
N SER A 82 0.63 5.41 19.14
CA SER A 82 0.84 6.55 20.05
C SER A 82 1.77 6.29 21.23
N ASP A 83 1.86 5.05 21.71
CA ASP A 83 2.72 4.63 22.82
C ASP A 83 4.12 4.14 22.39
N VAL A 84 4.43 4.13 21.08
CA VAL A 84 5.80 3.89 20.60
C VAL A 84 6.69 5.06 21.02
N ALA A 85 7.81 4.76 21.68
CA ALA A 85 8.76 5.78 22.09
C ALA A 85 9.37 6.50 20.88
N GLU A 86 9.62 7.80 20.97
CA GLU A 86 10.12 8.61 19.84
C GLU A 86 11.41 8.06 19.22
N ARG A 87 12.30 7.50 20.05
CA ARG A 87 13.51 6.81 19.59
C ARG A 87 13.17 5.60 18.72
N GLU A 88 12.22 4.78 19.15
CA GLU A 88 11.79 3.59 18.43
C GLU A 88 11.06 3.95 17.13
N ARG A 89 10.15 4.93 17.19
CA ARG A 89 9.51 5.54 16.02
C ARG A 89 10.56 5.95 14.98
N SER A 90 11.57 6.73 15.41
CA SER A 90 12.65 7.20 14.53
C SER A 90 13.42 6.04 13.88
N MET A 91 13.71 4.98 14.64
CA MET A 91 14.39 3.79 14.11
C MET A 91 13.53 3.07 13.07
N VAL A 92 12.23 2.91 13.31
CA VAL A 92 11.29 2.25 12.39
C VAL A 92 11.16 3.05 11.09
N LEU A 93 10.99 4.38 11.19
CA LEU A 93 10.89 5.27 10.03
C LEU A 93 12.17 5.22 9.18
N GLU A 94 13.34 5.29 9.81
CA GLU A 94 14.62 5.27 9.09
C GLU A 94 14.88 3.91 8.42
N LYS A 95 14.62 2.80 9.13
CA LYS A 95 14.72 1.45 8.56
C LYS A 95 13.80 1.29 7.34
N PHE A 96 12.58 1.80 7.42
CA PHE A 96 11.63 1.73 6.30
C PHE A 96 12.10 2.55 5.10
N ARG A 97 12.63 3.77 5.33
CA ARG A 97 13.19 4.62 4.26
C ARG A 97 14.40 3.98 3.57
N GLN A 98 15.25 3.30 4.34
CA GLN A 98 16.35 2.53 3.79
C GLN A 98 15.84 1.40 2.89
N ALA A 99 14.81 0.66 3.33
CA ALA A 99 14.17 -0.38 2.53
C ALA A 99 13.57 0.17 1.23
N THR A 100 12.90 1.32 1.28
CA THR A 100 12.39 2.00 0.08
C THR A 100 13.51 2.40 -0.89
N THR A 101 14.61 2.94 -0.38
CA THR A 101 15.77 3.33 -1.21
C THR A 101 16.35 2.12 -1.92
N ASN A 102 16.50 1.02 -1.18
CA ASN A 102 16.99 -0.24 -1.67
C ASN A 102 16.08 -0.84 -2.77
N TRP A 103 14.75 -0.78 -2.58
CA TRP A 103 13.77 -1.16 -3.60
C TRP A 103 13.96 -0.38 -4.90
N ASN A 104 14.08 0.95 -4.82
CA ASN A 104 14.25 1.81 -5.99
C ASN A 104 15.56 1.55 -6.73
N GLN A 105 16.66 1.30 -6.01
CA GLN A 105 17.94 0.93 -6.61
C GLN A 105 17.84 -0.39 -7.39
N LYS A 106 17.21 -1.40 -6.80
CA LYS A 106 17.01 -2.70 -7.45
C LYS A 106 16.06 -2.63 -8.63
N LEU A 107 15.02 -1.80 -8.58
CA LEU A 107 14.11 -1.62 -9.71
C LEU A 107 14.83 -1.01 -10.93
N ASN A 108 15.85 -0.18 -10.69
CA ASN A 108 16.70 0.37 -11.74
C ASN A 108 17.79 -0.60 -12.21
N SER A 109 18.31 -1.48 -11.34
CA SER A 109 19.33 -2.47 -11.70
C SER A 109 18.75 -3.78 -12.27
N ALA A 110 17.48 -4.11 -11.96
CA ALA A 110 16.77 -5.28 -12.48
C ALA A 110 16.45 -5.20 -13.98
N VAL A 111 16.84 -4.11 -14.64
CA VAL A 111 16.84 -4.02 -16.11
C VAL A 111 17.95 -4.88 -16.72
N GLU A 112 18.97 -5.33 -15.96
CA GLU A 112 20.13 -6.01 -16.56
C GLU A 112 20.47 -7.45 -16.13
N GLU A 113 20.00 -8.04 -15.02
CA GLU A 113 20.51 -9.38 -14.66
C GLU A 113 19.46 -10.39 -14.19
N GLY A 114 19.46 -11.53 -14.89
CA GLY A 114 18.81 -12.76 -14.48
C GLY A 114 19.68 -13.56 -13.50
N LEU A 115 18.99 -14.17 -12.53
CA LEU A 115 19.36 -15.33 -11.70
C LEU A 115 20.80 -15.37 -11.13
N GLU A 116 20.94 -15.00 -9.85
CA GLU A 116 21.82 -15.74 -8.91
C GLU A 116 21.16 -15.81 -7.52
N GLU A 117 20.78 -17.03 -7.10
CA GLU A 117 20.40 -17.32 -5.71
C GLU A 117 21.67 -17.57 -4.89
N SER A 118 22.20 -16.51 -4.28
CA SER A 118 23.15 -16.67 -3.17
C SER A 118 22.38 -16.83 -1.85
N GLU A 119 22.68 -17.90 -1.11
CA GLU A 119 22.14 -18.24 0.22
C GLU A 119 22.74 -17.36 1.33
N THR A 120 22.51 -16.05 1.27
CA THR A 120 22.91 -15.14 2.36
C THR A 120 21.71 -14.29 2.76
N GLY A 121 21.24 -14.47 4.00
CA GLY A 121 20.26 -13.60 4.66
C GLY A 121 18.77 -13.87 4.34
N LYS A 122 18.14 -14.84 5.01
CA LYS A 122 16.69 -15.11 4.92
C LYS A 122 15.80 -13.88 5.21
N ASP A 123 16.31 -12.89 5.95
CA ASP A 123 15.59 -11.64 6.25
C ASP A 123 15.79 -10.54 5.21
N GLU A 124 16.86 -10.59 4.41
CA GLU A 124 17.18 -9.51 3.47
C GLU A 124 16.18 -9.46 2.30
N LYS A 125 15.53 -10.59 1.97
CA LYS A 125 14.58 -10.67 0.85
C LYS A 125 13.13 -10.33 1.20
N LYS A 126 12.82 -10.04 2.46
CA LYS A 126 11.44 -9.82 2.91
C LYS A 126 10.87 -8.49 2.42
N SER A 127 9.56 -8.47 2.17
CA SER A 127 8.82 -7.22 2.02
C SER A 127 8.84 -6.46 3.34
N HIS A 128 8.96 -5.14 3.28
CA HIS A 128 8.96 -4.30 4.47
C HIS A 128 7.57 -3.71 4.64
N LEU A 129 6.91 -4.03 5.75
CA LEU A 129 5.54 -3.61 6.02
C LEU A 129 5.48 -2.83 7.33
N VAL A 130 4.94 -1.61 7.27
CA VAL A 130 4.66 -0.79 8.45
C VAL A 130 3.16 -0.66 8.62
N VAL A 131 2.63 -1.08 9.76
CA VAL A 131 1.24 -0.80 10.15
C VAL A 131 1.24 0.44 11.03
N VAL A 132 0.42 1.44 10.69
CA VAL A 132 0.47 2.76 11.33
C VAL A 132 -0.92 3.28 11.65
N THR A 133 -1.07 3.93 12.81
CA THR A 133 -2.25 4.75 13.10
C THR A 133 -2.09 6.16 12.54
N ASP A 134 -3.21 6.79 12.22
CA ASP A 134 -3.26 8.15 11.69
C ASP A 134 -2.51 9.20 12.56
N VAL A 135 -2.53 9.03 13.89
CA VAL A 135 -1.86 9.94 14.83
C VAL A 135 -0.33 9.88 14.70
N CYS A 136 0.19 8.74 14.22
CA CYS A 136 1.61 8.45 14.12
C CYS A 136 2.15 8.57 12.71
N LEU A 137 1.39 9.15 11.77
CA LEU A 137 1.94 9.49 10.47
C LEU A 137 3.05 10.56 10.60
N PRO A 138 4.06 10.54 9.72
CA PRO A 138 5.07 11.59 9.67
C PRO A 138 4.45 12.98 9.51
N LEU A 139 4.81 13.93 10.36
CA LEU A 139 4.31 15.29 10.28
C LEU A 139 5.24 16.16 9.40
N LEU A 140 4.92 16.23 8.11
CA LEU A 140 5.75 16.98 7.14
C LEU A 140 5.90 18.46 7.48
N SER A 141 4.90 19.07 8.14
CA SER A 141 4.97 20.46 8.61
C SER A 141 6.01 20.68 9.71
N SER A 142 6.39 19.62 10.42
CA SER A 142 7.43 19.64 11.46
C SER A 142 8.81 19.25 10.93
N GLY A 143 8.94 19.08 9.60
CA GLY A 143 10.20 18.69 8.95
C GLY A 143 10.45 17.19 8.90
N GLU A 144 9.47 16.35 9.29
CA GLU A 144 9.57 14.91 9.05
C GLU A 144 9.50 14.60 7.54
N SER A 145 10.10 13.48 7.14
CA SER A 145 10.12 13.03 5.76
C SER A 145 9.04 11.97 5.51
N CYS A 146 8.58 11.88 4.25
CA CYS A 146 7.62 10.85 3.86
C CYS A 146 8.24 9.44 3.85
N LEU A 147 7.41 8.42 4.06
CA LEU A 147 7.82 7.02 4.04
C LEU A 147 8.14 6.53 2.60
N SER A 148 7.53 7.16 1.59
CA SER A 148 7.72 6.84 0.17
C SER A 148 7.45 5.36 -0.16
N ALA A 149 6.43 4.75 0.44
CA ALA A 149 6.03 3.38 0.17
C ALA A 149 5.52 3.21 -1.28
N ARG A 150 5.68 2.00 -1.81
CA ARG A 150 5.17 1.62 -3.14
C ARG A 150 3.67 1.32 -3.08
N VAL A 151 3.22 0.72 -1.97
CA VAL A 151 1.83 0.36 -1.71
C VAL A 151 1.36 0.97 -0.40
N LEU A 152 0.23 1.66 -0.43
CA LEU A 152 -0.51 2.12 0.73
C LEU A 152 -1.85 1.37 0.79
N ILE A 153 -2.09 0.63 1.87
CA ILE A 153 -3.34 -0.07 2.13
C ILE A 153 -4.09 0.68 3.21
N ASN A 154 -5.26 1.22 2.87
CA ASN A 154 -6.22 1.71 3.84
C ASN A 154 -7.09 0.54 4.29
N TYR A 155 -6.70 -0.09 5.41
CA TYR A 155 -7.46 -1.20 6.00
C TYR A 155 -8.84 -0.72 6.46
N GLU A 156 -8.88 0.47 7.07
CA GLU A 156 -10.10 1.23 7.30
C GLU A 156 -10.15 2.43 6.34
N LEU A 157 -11.31 2.62 5.70
CA LEU A 157 -11.53 3.73 4.78
C LEU A 157 -11.57 5.05 5.57
N PRO A 158 -10.73 6.04 5.24
CA PRO A 158 -10.77 7.33 5.92
C PRO A 158 -12.12 8.02 5.74
N THR A 159 -12.74 8.49 6.82
CA THR A 159 -14.04 9.20 6.74
C THR A 159 -13.91 10.66 6.31
N LYS A 160 -12.71 11.23 6.40
CA LYS A 160 -12.41 12.63 6.09
C LYS A 160 -11.40 12.72 4.95
N LYS A 161 -11.64 13.64 4.00
CA LYS A 161 -10.71 13.99 2.93
C LYS A 161 -9.30 14.30 3.46
N GLU A 162 -9.20 15.11 4.50
CA GLU A 162 -7.92 15.53 5.07
C GLU A 162 -7.08 14.33 5.51
N THR A 163 -7.69 13.35 6.19
CA THR A 163 -7.03 12.12 6.60
C THR A 163 -6.57 11.30 5.38
N TYR A 164 -7.42 11.18 4.35
CA TYR A 164 -7.09 10.47 3.12
C TYR A 164 -5.89 11.11 2.40
N THR A 165 -5.94 12.42 2.19
CA THR A 165 -4.84 13.18 1.58
C THR A 165 -3.57 13.08 2.42
N ARG A 166 -3.67 13.18 3.75
CA ARG A 166 -2.50 13.05 4.63
C ARG A 166 -1.86 11.68 4.51
N ARG A 167 -2.64 10.58 4.51
CA ARG A 167 -2.11 9.22 4.31
C ARG A 167 -1.34 9.12 2.99
N ILE A 168 -1.90 9.61 1.89
CA ILE A 168 -1.23 9.59 0.58
C ILE A 168 0.07 10.39 0.61
N THR A 169 0.02 11.66 1.04
CA THR A 169 1.19 12.55 1.01
C THR A 169 2.32 12.10 1.93
N THR A 170 2.00 11.50 3.08
CA THR A 170 3.01 11.07 4.06
C THR A 170 3.54 9.67 3.77
N CYS A 171 2.71 8.77 3.24
CA CYS A 171 3.07 7.38 3.09
C CYS A 171 3.52 7.00 1.68
N LEU A 172 2.95 7.58 0.62
CA LEU A 172 3.05 7.04 -0.73
C LEU A 172 4.12 7.75 -1.57
N ALA A 173 4.91 6.97 -2.31
CA ALA A 173 5.83 7.50 -3.31
C ALA A 173 5.11 8.01 -4.58
N SER A 174 5.84 8.75 -5.42
CA SER A 174 5.36 9.08 -6.77
C SER A 174 5.11 7.80 -7.58
N GLY A 175 3.96 7.75 -8.27
CA GLY A 175 3.52 6.57 -9.01
C GLY A 175 3.10 5.37 -8.15
N GLY A 176 3.05 5.51 -6.82
CA GLY A 176 2.62 4.47 -5.89
C GLY A 176 1.15 4.04 -6.07
N ILE A 177 0.79 2.92 -5.44
CA ILE A 177 -0.56 2.35 -5.47
C ILE A 177 -1.24 2.52 -4.11
N VAL A 178 -2.47 3.02 -4.11
CA VAL A 178 -3.36 3.07 -2.96
C VAL A 178 -4.44 2.00 -3.11
N ILE A 179 -4.63 1.18 -2.08
CA ILE A 179 -5.67 0.15 -2.03
C ILE A 179 -6.58 0.47 -0.85
N ASN A 180 -7.87 0.67 -1.12
CA ASN A 180 -8.87 0.98 -0.10
C ASN A 180 -9.74 -0.24 0.15
N MET A 181 -9.75 -0.77 1.37
CA MET A 181 -10.65 -1.87 1.72
C MET A 181 -12.02 -1.30 2.08
N VAL A 182 -13.04 -1.63 1.27
CA VAL A 182 -14.35 -1.01 1.33
C VAL A 182 -15.41 -2.07 1.57
N VAL A 183 -16.19 -1.92 2.64
CA VAL A 183 -17.40 -2.75 2.82
C VAL A 183 -18.63 -2.10 2.18
N GLY A 184 -19.68 -2.89 1.93
CA GLY A 184 -20.89 -2.40 1.24
C GLY A 184 -21.51 -1.13 1.83
N GLY A 185 -21.39 -0.91 3.15
CA GLY A 185 -21.88 0.30 3.82
C GLY A 185 -21.01 1.56 3.60
N GLU A 186 -19.79 1.43 3.09
CA GLU A 186 -18.80 2.49 2.95
C GLU A 186 -18.76 3.10 1.52
N VAL A 187 -19.59 2.60 0.59
CA VAL A 187 -19.58 3.03 -0.82
C VAL A 187 -19.85 4.53 -0.98
N THR A 188 -20.76 5.10 -0.19
CA THR A 188 -21.05 6.55 -0.21
C THR A 188 -19.84 7.37 0.24
N THR A 189 -19.14 6.90 1.29
CA THR A 189 -17.90 7.50 1.79
C THR A 189 -16.80 7.45 0.74
N LEU A 190 -16.65 6.33 0.04
CA LEU A 190 -15.68 6.16 -1.04
C LEU A 190 -15.92 7.19 -2.17
N LYS A 191 -17.17 7.33 -2.63
CA LYS A 191 -17.54 8.31 -3.65
C LYS A 191 -17.28 9.75 -3.19
N SER A 192 -17.59 10.06 -1.94
CA SER A 192 -17.29 11.37 -1.37
C SER A 192 -15.78 11.66 -1.31
N LEU A 193 -14.95 10.64 -1.03
CA LEU A 193 -13.49 10.79 -1.08
C LEU A 193 -12.99 11.01 -2.50
N GLU A 194 -13.51 10.24 -3.47
CA GLU A 194 -13.17 10.34 -4.89
C GLU A 194 -13.44 11.74 -5.43
N GLU A 195 -14.68 12.23 -5.25
CA GLU A 195 -15.10 13.57 -5.67
C GLU A 195 -14.28 14.67 -4.98
N SER A 196 -14.16 14.58 -3.64
CA SER A 196 -13.52 15.63 -2.86
C SER A 196 -12.01 15.69 -3.07
N SER A 197 -11.35 14.57 -3.38
CA SER A 197 -9.90 14.49 -3.63
C SER A 197 -9.56 14.64 -5.12
N SER A 198 -10.56 14.69 -6.01
CA SER A 198 -10.38 14.76 -7.46
C SER A 198 -9.45 13.66 -8.00
N VAL A 199 -9.59 12.46 -7.44
CA VAL A 199 -8.90 11.24 -7.89
C VAL A 199 -9.93 10.30 -8.52
N VAL A 200 -9.49 9.29 -9.25
CA VAL A 200 -10.36 8.20 -9.73
C VAL A 200 -9.99 6.95 -8.96
N ILE A 201 -10.96 6.36 -8.26
CA ILE A 201 -10.75 5.13 -7.49
C ILE A 201 -11.39 3.97 -8.25
N ALA A 202 -10.57 3.23 -8.98
CA ALA A 202 -11.03 2.09 -9.78
C ALA A 202 -11.24 0.83 -8.93
N GLU A 203 -12.01 -0.12 -9.44
CA GLU A 203 -12.03 -1.47 -8.86
C GLU A 203 -10.66 -2.13 -9.00
N MET A 204 -10.26 -2.87 -7.96
CA MET A 204 -8.98 -3.56 -7.95
C MET A 204 -8.92 -4.67 -9.03
N PRO A 205 -7.91 -4.66 -9.92
CA PRO A 205 -7.76 -5.69 -10.94
C PRO A 205 -7.29 -7.01 -10.33
N ILE A 206 -7.65 -8.12 -11.00
CA ILE A 206 -7.29 -9.49 -10.59
C ILE A 206 -5.77 -9.66 -10.47
N ASN A 207 -5.00 -9.07 -11.40
CA ASN A 207 -3.54 -9.18 -11.45
C ASN A 207 -2.84 -7.92 -10.93
N ILE A 208 -3.16 -7.48 -9.71
CA ILE A 208 -2.48 -6.32 -9.11
C ILE A 208 -0.94 -6.47 -9.06
N SER A 209 -0.46 -7.71 -8.99
CA SER A 209 0.96 -8.03 -8.98
C SER A 209 1.66 -7.57 -10.25
N GLU A 210 1.00 -7.52 -11.41
CA GLU A 210 1.60 -7.09 -12.68
C GLU A 210 1.78 -5.56 -12.77
N ILE A 211 1.05 -4.81 -11.94
CA ILE A 211 1.04 -3.33 -11.93
C ILE A 211 2.18 -2.78 -11.05
N LEU A 212 2.77 -3.63 -10.20
CA LEU A 212 3.79 -3.25 -9.22
C LEU A 212 5.22 -3.18 -9.76
#